data_AF-A0A9D5Z524-F1
#
_entry.id   AF-A0A9D5Z524-F1
#
_cell.length_a   1.000
_cell.length_b   1.000
_cell.length_c   1.000
_cell.angle_alpha   90.00
_cell.angle_beta   90.00
_cell.angle_gamma   90.00
#
_symmetry.space_group_name_H-M   'P 1'
#
loop_
_entity.id
_entity.type
_entity.pdbx_description
1 polymer ?
#
loop_
_entity_poly.entity_id
_entity_poly.type
_entity_poly.pdbx_seq_one_letter_code
_entity_poly.pdbx_strand_id
1 'polypeptide(L)'
;MDKHSLTHELHSPEEYEPRAKWKNPYRGMIRLWCYDIGSISFLATALMAVIIALSALAFDKPDVFTLLYSVSINCVFATIAWQINRMRSIESIQLIPNLFNYLLKQAFSLALVNVSLGMAITWMFVGIEPISRLLIATAVGLSFVRLCILSPKLFYAAGFLFVIPAVLGDTDIAIPQPWLILFNLIIAFELARCLLNVKWSPDAHNVYKASCEMGMFSVPNVGGRWIQRLQKYLHPTSFFMGNALSAILVLLIASFFVLEGANQLFGLHFPTLALLSQMLVITCAIVHWTRIQRFKAFELLYLLPTHSGLQELINQFMRGQRRLLAIITVCIALLAALTSLWIPELSKVDVIHITLSTYWGAALALGLGSMCQKVWQISLSMFVVAGQSLWLGMGIKHMSNGGDESLWMMGNVILLMLAEVALWIGKRQLWKQMK
;
A
#
# COMPACT_ATOMS: atom_id res chain seq x y z
N MET A 1 6.80 56.65 41.89
CA MET A 1 7.35 57.19 40.63
C MET A 1 8.80 56.78 40.59
N ASP A 2 9.12 55.70 39.90
CA ASP A 2 10.50 55.34 39.59
C ASP A 2 10.57 54.98 38.11
N LYS A 3 11.32 55.81 37.37
CA LYS A 3 11.62 55.64 35.95
C LYS A 3 12.73 54.60 35.83
N HIS A 4 12.41 53.35 35.53
CA HIS A 4 13.41 52.43 34.99
C HIS A 4 13.64 52.75 33.50
N SER A 5 14.79 53.34 33.22
CA SER A 5 15.28 53.63 31.88
C SER A 5 15.58 52.32 31.14
N LEU A 6 14.84 52.06 30.08
CA LEU A 6 15.20 51.06 29.05
C LEU A 6 16.24 51.68 28.11
N THR A 7 17.50 51.75 28.56
CA THR A 7 18.63 51.87 27.64
C THR A 7 19.04 50.46 27.25
N HIS A 8 18.40 49.95 26.19
CA HIS A 8 18.88 48.77 25.49
C HIS A 8 20.17 49.18 24.77
N GLU A 9 21.31 48.70 25.26
CA GLU A 9 22.57 48.79 24.54
C GLU A 9 22.40 48.09 23.18
N LEU A 10 22.51 48.87 22.10
CA LEU A 10 22.60 48.37 20.74
C LEU A 10 23.96 47.68 20.60
N HIS A 11 23.99 46.36 20.76
CA HIS A 11 25.10 45.55 20.29
C HIS A 11 25.31 45.79 18.79
N SER A 12 26.58 45.93 18.40
CA SER A 12 27.04 46.15 17.03
C SER A 12 26.52 45.06 16.08
N PRO A 13 26.24 45.40 14.80
CA PRO A 13 25.78 44.46 13.78
C PRO A 13 26.94 43.64 13.17
N GLU A 14 27.91 43.22 13.98
CA GLU A 14 29.00 42.35 13.54
C GLU A 14 28.69 40.90 13.92
N GLU A 15 28.55 40.07 12.88
CA GLU A 15 28.59 38.61 12.90
C GLU A 15 27.49 37.87 13.68
N TYR A 16 26.23 38.06 13.28
CA TYR A 16 25.29 36.93 13.32
C TYR A 16 25.47 36.08 12.04
N GLU A 17 26.62 35.44 11.87
CA GLU A 17 26.68 34.27 10.98
C GLU A 17 25.78 33.20 11.63
N PRO A 18 24.65 32.81 11.01
CA PRO A 18 23.88 31.69 11.53
C PRO A 18 24.75 30.45 11.37
N ARG A 19 25.40 30.03 12.46
CA ARG A 19 26.27 28.84 12.55
C ARG A 19 25.66 27.72 11.70
N ALA A 20 26.29 27.48 10.56
CA ALA A 20 25.92 26.51 9.54
C ALA A 20 26.09 25.07 10.09
N LYS A 21 25.23 24.68 11.02
CA LYS A 21 25.20 23.34 11.65
C LYS A 21 24.14 22.42 11.05
N TRP A 22 23.68 22.73 9.84
CA TRP A 22 22.81 21.90 9.00
C TRP A 22 23.59 21.13 7.91
N LYS A 23 24.90 20.88 8.08
CA LYS A 23 25.74 20.36 6.99
C LYS A 23 25.52 18.90 6.58
N ASN A 24 24.89 18.06 7.42
CA ASN A 24 24.68 16.65 7.07
C ASN A 24 23.28 16.42 6.47
N PRO A 25 23.17 16.16 5.15
CA PRO A 25 21.87 15.93 4.52
C PRO A 25 21.17 14.67 5.04
N TYR A 26 21.87 13.73 5.69
CA TYR A 26 21.30 12.49 6.23
C TYR A 26 20.82 12.61 7.68
N ARG A 27 21.08 13.74 8.35
CA ARG A 27 20.63 13.95 9.72
C ARG A 27 19.11 14.00 9.76
N GLY A 28 18.49 13.07 10.47
CA GLY A 28 17.03 12.96 10.56
C GLY A 28 16.37 12.18 9.41
N MET A 29 17.15 11.54 8.53
CA MET A 29 16.63 10.69 7.45
C MET A 29 15.62 9.65 7.97
N ILE A 30 15.92 8.95 9.07
CA ILE A 30 15.00 7.97 9.66
C ILE A 30 13.64 8.61 10.01
N ARG A 31 13.64 9.83 10.58
CA ARG A 31 12.37 10.52 10.89
C ARG A 31 11.66 10.95 9.62
N LEU A 32 12.40 11.42 8.61
CA LEU A 32 11.78 11.90 7.38
C LEU A 32 11.10 10.78 6.59
N TRP A 33 11.76 9.62 6.51
CA TRP A 33 11.34 8.48 5.68
C TRP A 33 10.55 7.41 6.43
N CYS A 34 10.84 7.16 7.70
CA CYS A 34 10.24 6.04 8.44
C CYS A 34 9.09 6.44 9.39
N TYR A 35 8.92 7.73 9.70
CA TYR A 35 7.79 8.18 10.53
C TYR A 35 6.61 8.64 9.68
N ASP A 36 6.86 8.96 8.42
CA ASP A 36 5.81 9.18 7.47
C ASP A 36 5.22 7.85 7.00
N ILE A 37 3.90 7.73 7.14
CA ILE A 37 3.17 6.47 7.01
C ILE A 37 3.14 5.97 5.56
N GLY A 38 2.95 6.88 4.59
CA GLY A 38 2.97 6.50 3.18
C GLY A 38 4.37 6.05 2.78
N SER A 39 5.39 6.79 3.19
CA SER A 39 6.80 6.46 2.92
C SER A 39 7.22 5.12 3.53
N ILE A 40 6.97 4.89 4.83
CA ILE A 40 7.36 3.63 5.47
C ILE A 40 6.60 2.43 4.90
N SER A 41 5.36 2.61 4.43
CA SER A 41 4.60 1.51 3.83
C SER A 41 5.32 0.93 2.60
N PHE A 42 5.79 1.78 1.69
CA PHE A 42 6.54 1.34 0.52
C PHE A 42 7.96 0.89 0.87
N LEU A 43 8.67 1.56 1.80
CA LEU A 43 10.01 1.12 2.23
C LEU A 43 9.99 -0.23 2.94
N ALA A 44 9.00 -0.48 3.79
CA ALA A 44 8.84 -1.76 4.46
C ALA A 44 8.53 -2.86 3.45
N THR A 45 7.67 -2.59 2.45
CA THR A 45 7.41 -3.53 1.36
C THR A 45 8.65 -3.77 0.50
N ALA A 46 9.47 -2.74 0.22
CA ALA A 46 10.74 -2.90 -0.49
C ALA A 46 11.69 -3.83 0.27
N LEU A 47 11.87 -3.56 1.57
CA LEU A 47 12.72 -4.38 2.44
C LEU A 47 12.23 -5.83 2.52
N MET A 48 10.91 -6.02 2.66
CA MET A 48 10.30 -7.35 2.66
C MET A 48 10.57 -8.08 1.33
N ALA A 49 10.37 -7.40 0.21
CA ALA A 49 10.62 -7.96 -1.11
C ALA A 49 12.09 -8.36 -1.29
N VAL A 50 13.05 -7.58 -0.76
CA VAL A 50 14.48 -7.96 -0.74
C VAL A 50 14.71 -9.21 0.11
N ILE A 51 14.14 -9.30 1.31
CA ILE A 51 14.31 -10.47 2.20
C ILE A 51 13.77 -11.74 1.54
N ILE A 52 12.58 -11.66 0.95
CA ILE A 52 11.96 -12.82 0.27
C ILE A 52 12.73 -13.14 -1.01
N ALA A 53 13.22 -12.15 -1.77
CA ALA A 53 14.06 -12.38 -2.94
C ALA A 53 15.34 -13.13 -2.56
N LEU A 54 16.05 -12.68 -1.52
CA LEU A 54 17.26 -13.35 -1.02
C LEU A 54 16.97 -14.78 -0.54
N SER A 55 15.82 -14.99 0.10
CA SER A 55 15.36 -16.33 0.49
C SER A 55 15.10 -17.20 -0.74
N ALA A 56 14.47 -16.68 -1.78
CA ALA A 56 14.24 -17.40 -3.02
C ALA A 56 15.55 -17.82 -3.69
N LEU A 57 16.57 -16.95 -3.66
CA LEU A 57 17.91 -17.30 -4.14
C LEU A 57 18.54 -18.43 -3.30
N ALA A 58 18.36 -18.41 -1.98
CA ALA A 58 18.83 -19.49 -1.10
C ALA A 58 18.10 -20.84 -1.33
N PHE A 59 16.90 -20.81 -1.91
CA PHE A 59 16.12 -22.00 -2.31
C PHE A 59 16.22 -22.30 -3.81
N ASP A 60 17.23 -21.77 -4.50
CA ASP A 60 17.51 -22.01 -5.92
C ASP A 60 16.34 -21.63 -6.86
N LYS A 61 15.69 -20.50 -6.58
CA LYS A 61 14.60 -19.93 -7.39
C LYS A 61 14.98 -18.55 -7.95
N PRO A 62 15.87 -18.49 -8.96
CA PRO A 62 16.37 -17.23 -9.52
C PRO A 62 15.28 -16.34 -10.15
N ASP A 63 14.27 -16.93 -10.79
CA ASP A 63 13.17 -16.15 -11.39
C ASP A 63 12.35 -15.40 -10.33
N VAL A 64 12.10 -16.07 -9.20
CA VAL A 64 11.39 -15.48 -8.06
C VAL A 64 12.23 -14.37 -7.43
N PHE A 65 13.56 -14.53 -7.38
CA PHE A 65 14.46 -13.45 -6.95
C PHE A 65 14.30 -12.21 -7.85
N THR A 66 14.40 -12.36 -9.17
CA THR A 66 14.34 -11.21 -10.09
C THR A 66 12.98 -10.52 -10.04
N LEU A 67 11.90 -11.28 -9.95
CA LEU A 67 10.55 -10.75 -9.79
C LEU A 67 10.42 -9.90 -8.52
N LEU A 68 10.79 -10.46 -7.37
CA LEU A 68 10.64 -9.79 -6.07
C LEU A 68 11.60 -8.61 -5.92
N TYR A 69 12.81 -8.70 -6.46
CA TYR A 69 13.74 -7.57 -6.44
C TYR A 69 13.25 -6.41 -7.32
N SER A 70 12.62 -6.71 -8.46
CA SER A 70 11.94 -5.69 -9.28
C SER A 70 10.83 -4.98 -8.51
N VAL A 71 10.07 -5.70 -7.68
CA VAL A 71 9.09 -5.11 -6.76
C VAL A 71 9.77 -4.19 -5.73
N SER A 72 10.93 -4.58 -5.19
CA SER A 72 11.71 -3.70 -4.29
C SER A 72 12.10 -2.38 -4.96
N ILE A 73 12.64 -2.44 -6.18
CA ILE A 73 13.04 -1.26 -6.96
C ILE A 73 11.83 -0.32 -7.12
N ASN A 74 10.70 -0.86 -7.59
CA ASN A 74 9.48 -0.09 -7.78
C ASN A 74 8.94 0.53 -6.48
N CYS A 75 9.01 -0.19 -5.36
CA CYS A 75 8.63 0.34 -4.04
C CYS A 75 9.50 1.53 -3.60
N VAL A 76 10.82 1.46 -3.82
CA VAL A 76 11.72 2.59 -3.50
C VAL A 76 11.34 3.82 -4.33
N PHE A 77 11.05 3.66 -5.63
CA PHE A 77 10.60 4.77 -6.46
C PHE A 77 9.22 5.31 -6.06
N ALA A 78 8.27 4.44 -5.67
CA ALA A 78 6.98 4.86 -5.13
C ALA A 78 7.15 5.68 -3.83
N THR A 79 8.07 5.27 -2.96
CA THR A 79 8.43 6.02 -1.74
C THR A 79 8.98 7.40 -2.09
N ILE A 80 9.89 7.49 -3.07
CA ILE A 80 10.48 8.75 -3.51
C ILE A 80 9.39 9.69 -4.09
N ALA A 81 8.52 9.17 -4.95
CA ALA A 81 7.40 9.92 -5.51
C ALA A 81 6.46 10.44 -4.41
N TRP A 82 6.17 9.61 -3.40
CA TRP A 82 5.35 9.99 -2.25
C TRP A 82 5.97 11.16 -1.49
N GLN A 83 7.26 11.08 -1.15
CA GLN A 83 7.94 12.15 -0.41
C GLN A 83 8.01 13.44 -1.24
N ILE A 84 8.24 13.36 -2.55
CA ILE A 84 8.20 14.54 -3.43
C ILE A 84 6.80 15.18 -3.41
N ASN A 85 5.74 14.38 -3.53
CA ASN A 85 4.36 14.89 -3.46
C ASN A 85 4.06 15.53 -2.10
N ARG A 86 4.52 14.94 -0.99
CA ARG A 86 4.43 15.53 0.35
C ARG A 86 5.13 16.88 0.42
N MET A 87 6.35 16.99 -0.08
CA MET A 87 7.10 18.24 -0.05
C MET A 87 6.45 19.33 -0.91
N ARG A 88 5.75 18.94 -1.99
CA ARG A 88 4.95 19.84 -2.83
C ARG A 88 3.58 20.18 -2.26
N SER A 89 3.09 19.39 -1.30
CA SER A 89 1.76 19.54 -0.71
C SER A 89 1.68 20.63 0.36
N ILE A 90 2.81 21.00 0.97
CA ILE A 90 2.86 21.92 2.13
C ILE A 90 3.67 23.15 1.75
N GLU A 91 3.03 24.32 1.74
CA GLU A 91 3.69 25.59 1.43
C GLU A 91 4.80 25.93 2.41
N SER A 92 4.56 25.69 3.71
CA SER A 92 5.51 26.02 4.77
C SER A 92 6.82 25.21 4.70
N ILE A 93 6.80 24.04 4.06
CA ILE A 93 8.00 23.23 3.84
C ILE A 93 8.98 23.93 2.87
N GLN A 94 8.47 24.75 1.95
CA GLN A 94 9.29 25.50 1.00
C GLN A 94 10.09 26.62 1.65
N LEU A 95 9.63 27.09 2.82
CA LEU A 95 10.31 28.10 3.61
C LEU A 95 11.52 27.54 4.37
N ILE A 96 11.64 26.21 4.49
CA ILE A 96 12.76 25.58 5.19
C ILE A 96 13.95 25.49 4.23
N PRO A 97 15.04 26.24 4.46
CA PRO A 97 16.16 26.29 3.53
C PRO A 97 16.81 24.92 3.37
N ASN A 98 17.15 24.57 2.13
CA ASN A 98 17.83 23.32 1.74
C ASN A 98 17.11 22.00 2.06
N LEU A 99 15.93 22.01 2.69
CA LEU A 99 15.24 20.76 3.05
C LEU A 99 14.91 19.91 1.83
N PHE A 100 14.43 20.53 0.75
CA PHE A 100 14.15 19.84 -0.50
C PHE A 100 15.44 19.27 -1.12
N ASN A 101 16.54 20.03 -1.13
CA ASN A 101 17.83 19.55 -1.61
C ASN A 101 18.35 18.35 -0.82
N TYR A 102 18.17 18.33 0.51
CA TYR A 102 18.54 17.19 1.35
C TYR A 102 17.66 15.97 1.08
N LEU A 103 16.34 16.17 0.89
CA LEU A 103 15.44 15.10 0.45
C LEU A 103 15.92 14.48 -0.86
N LEU A 104 16.27 15.28 -1.87
CA LEU A 104 16.73 14.77 -3.17
C LEU A 104 18.03 13.96 -3.04
N LYS A 105 18.98 14.41 -2.21
CA LYS A 105 20.23 13.66 -1.94
C LYS A 105 19.94 12.32 -1.24
N GLN A 106 19.04 12.30 -0.26
CA GLN A 106 18.62 11.07 0.41
C GLN A 106 17.88 10.12 -0.55
N ALA A 107 16.97 10.65 -1.37
CA ALA A 107 16.21 9.89 -2.37
C ALA A 107 17.14 9.25 -3.41
N PHE A 108 18.09 10.02 -3.93
CA PHE A 108 19.12 9.50 -4.84
C PHE A 108 19.91 8.37 -4.20
N SER A 109 20.33 8.54 -2.94
CA SER A 109 21.10 7.52 -2.22
C SER A 109 20.28 6.24 -1.99
N LEU A 110 19.00 6.36 -1.63
CA LEU A 110 18.10 5.22 -1.47
C LEU A 110 17.92 4.44 -2.79
N ALA A 111 17.63 5.15 -3.89
CA ALA A 111 17.49 4.54 -5.20
C ALA A 111 18.79 3.88 -5.68
N LEU A 112 19.92 4.59 -5.56
CA LEU A 112 21.23 4.10 -5.98
C LEU A 112 21.61 2.83 -5.22
N VAL A 113 21.51 2.84 -3.88
CA VAL A 113 21.84 1.67 -3.04
C VAL A 113 20.96 0.48 -3.41
N ASN A 114 19.63 0.66 -3.53
CA ASN A 114 18.74 -0.45 -3.84
C ASN A 114 18.98 -1.03 -5.25
N VAL A 115 19.11 -0.18 -6.27
CA VAL A 115 19.36 -0.63 -7.65
C VAL A 115 20.74 -1.28 -7.76
N SER A 116 21.80 -0.65 -7.26
CA SER A 116 23.16 -1.20 -7.32
C SER A 116 23.30 -2.53 -6.59
N LEU A 117 22.68 -2.68 -5.43
CA LEU A 117 22.65 -3.94 -4.69
C LEU A 117 21.95 -5.04 -5.50
N GLY A 118 20.80 -4.73 -6.12
CA GLY A 118 20.07 -5.69 -6.96
C GLY A 118 20.87 -6.13 -8.18
N MET A 119 21.51 -5.18 -8.87
CA MET A 119 22.38 -5.47 -10.01
C MET A 119 23.58 -6.33 -9.59
N ALA A 120 24.23 -6.00 -8.48
CA ALA A 120 25.40 -6.74 -7.98
C ALA A 120 25.05 -8.18 -7.62
N ILE A 121 23.95 -8.41 -6.90
CA ILE A 121 23.50 -9.76 -6.53
C ILE A 121 23.12 -10.56 -7.78
N THR A 122 22.38 -9.95 -8.71
CA THR A 122 21.99 -10.63 -9.97
C THR A 122 23.21 -11.05 -10.77
N TRP A 123 24.17 -10.14 -10.95
CA TRP A 123 25.42 -10.42 -11.64
C TRP A 123 26.22 -11.55 -11.00
N MET A 124 26.30 -11.59 -9.66
CA MET A 124 27.10 -12.58 -8.94
C MET A 124 26.45 -13.97 -8.84
N PHE A 125 25.13 -14.05 -8.71
CA PHE A 125 24.46 -15.29 -8.30
C PHE A 125 23.41 -15.82 -9.28
N VAL A 126 22.95 -14.99 -10.23
CA VAL A 126 21.86 -15.37 -11.15
C VAL A 126 22.34 -15.40 -12.60
N GLY A 127 23.16 -14.42 -12.99
CA GLY A 127 23.68 -14.27 -14.34
C GLY A 127 23.33 -12.92 -14.97
N ILE A 128 23.75 -12.75 -16.22
CA ILE A 128 23.65 -11.45 -16.91
C ILE A 128 22.24 -11.21 -17.42
N GLU A 129 21.55 -12.22 -17.94
CA GLU A 129 20.26 -12.05 -18.64
C GLU A 129 19.18 -11.35 -17.79
N PRO A 130 18.97 -11.69 -16.49
CA PRO A 130 17.90 -11.08 -15.70
C PRO A 130 18.14 -9.61 -15.32
N ILE A 131 19.33 -9.06 -15.57
CA ILE A 131 19.64 -7.63 -15.38
C ILE A 131 18.71 -6.75 -16.22
N SER A 132 18.31 -7.21 -17.41
CA SER A 132 17.37 -6.49 -18.26
C SER A 132 16.02 -6.24 -17.57
N ARG A 133 15.53 -7.21 -16.78
CA ARG A 133 14.28 -7.08 -16.00
C ARG A 133 14.42 -6.01 -14.92
N LEU A 134 15.55 -5.97 -14.20
CA LEU A 134 15.82 -4.94 -13.18
C LEU A 134 15.98 -3.55 -13.80
N LEU A 135 16.58 -3.45 -14.99
CA LEU A 135 16.71 -2.18 -15.72
C LEU A 135 15.35 -1.67 -16.20
N ILE A 136 14.45 -2.55 -16.63
CA ILE A 136 13.07 -2.15 -16.97
C ILE A 136 12.31 -1.71 -15.73
N ALA A 137 12.41 -2.43 -14.61
CA ALA A 137 11.82 -2.00 -13.34
C ALA A 137 12.33 -0.60 -12.92
N THR A 138 13.64 -0.35 -13.10
CA THR A 138 14.23 0.97 -12.86
C THR A 138 13.65 2.04 -13.77
N ALA A 139 13.48 1.74 -15.07
CA ALA A 139 12.93 2.69 -16.04
C ALA A 139 11.47 3.01 -15.75
N VAL A 140 10.69 2.01 -15.36
CA VAL A 140 9.28 2.15 -14.92
C VAL A 140 9.21 3.00 -13.67
N GLY A 141 10.05 2.73 -12.66
CA GLY A 141 10.11 3.50 -11.42
C GLY A 141 10.49 4.97 -11.64
N LEU A 142 11.54 5.23 -12.43
CA LEU A 142 11.96 6.59 -12.79
C LEU A 142 10.85 7.34 -13.56
N SER A 143 10.24 6.67 -14.53
CA SER A 143 9.12 7.21 -15.31
C SER A 143 7.93 7.54 -14.41
N PHE A 144 7.63 6.69 -13.44
CA PHE A 144 6.56 6.93 -12.46
C PHE A 144 6.82 8.17 -11.61
N VAL A 145 8.05 8.35 -11.10
CA VAL A 145 8.41 9.58 -10.35
C VAL A 145 8.23 10.81 -11.24
N ARG A 146 8.71 10.76 -12.49
CA ARG A 146 8.54 11.85 -13.46
C ARG A 146 7.06 12.17 -13.71
N LEU A 147 6.25 11.15 -13.94
CA LEU A 147 4.80 11.29 -14.14
C LEU A 147 4.12 11.92 -12.92
N CYS A 148 4.50 11.53 -11.69
CA CYS A 148 3.99 12.15 -10.46
C CYS A 148 4.40 13.62 -10.31
N ILE A 149 5.56 14.02 -10.84
CA ILE A 149 5.95 15.43 -10.86
C ILE A 149 5.05 16.22 -11.82
N LEU A 150 4.82 15.70 -13.02
CA LEU A 150 3.97 16.33 -14.04
C LEU A 150 2.51 16.40 -13.60
N SER A 151 1.98 15.32 -13.03
CA SER A 151 0.62 15.23 -12.51
C SER A 151 0.61 14.44 -11.20
N PRO A 152 0.49 15.13 -10.04
CA PRO A 152 0.45 14.46 -8.74
C PRO A 152 -0.64 13.39 -8.63
N LYS A 153 -1.74 13.54 -9.38
CA LYS A 153 -2.87 12.60 -9.41
C LYS A 153 -2.47 11.20 -9.91
N LEU A 154 -1.40 11.09 -10.70
CA LEU A 154 -0.87 9.81 -11.16
C LEU A 154 -0.27 8.98 -10.03
N PHE A 155 -0.03 9.55 -8.85
CA PHE A 155 0.41 8.79 -7.69
C PHE A 155 -0.57 7.68 -7.31
N TYR A 156 -1.86 7.86 -7.55
CA TYR A 156 -2.84 6.81 -7.28
C TYR A 156 -2.67 5.56 -8.16
N ALA A 157 -1.94 5.67 -9.26
CA ALA A 157 -1.55 4.54 -10.10
C ALA A 157 -0.37 3.75 -9.51
N ALA A 158 0.15 4.10 -8.32
CA ALA A 158 1.24 3.38 -7.66
C ALA A 158 0.96 1.88 -7.50
N GLY A 159 -0.31 1.48 -7.35
CA GLY A 159 -0.72 0.06 -7.31
C GLY A 159 -0.30 -0.73 -8.56
N PHE A 160 -0.28 -0.11 -9.74
CA PHE A 160 0.12 -0.78 -10.98
C PHE A 160 1.62 -1.10 -11.01
N LEU A 161 2.46 -0.41 -10.23
CA LEU A 161 3.89 -0.71 -10.13
C LEU A 161 4.16 -2.11 -9.57
N PHE A 162 3.21 -2.69 -8.84
CA PHE A 162 3.30 -4.05 -8.31
C PHE A 162 2.89 -5.10 -9.33
N VAL A 163 2.05 -4.74 -10.30
CA VAL A 163 1.57 -5.65 -11.36
C VAL A 163 2.61 -5.78 -12.47
N ILE A 164 3.32 -4.69 -12.79
CA ILE A 164 4.27 -4.64 -13.90
C ILE A 164 5.36 -5.74 -13.79
N PRO A 165 6.05 -5.95 -12.65
CA PRO A 165 7.01 -7.04 -12.51
C PRO A 165 6.41 -8.43 -12.77
N ALA A 166 5.17 -8.67 -12.34
CA ALA A 166 4.49 -9.95 -12.55
C ALA A 166 4.18 -10.21 -14.03
N VAL A 167 3.77 -9.17 -14.76
CA VAL A 167 3.53 -9.25 -16.21
C VAL A 167 4.84 -9.46 -16.98
N LEU A 168 5.93 -8.82 -16.54
CA LEU A 168 7.24 -8.90 -17.19
C LEU A 168 8.03 -10.17 -16.84
N GLY A 169 7.61 -10.91 -15.81
CA GLY A 169 8.34 -12.07 -15.28
C GLY A 169 8.57 -13.17 -16.32
N ASP A 170 7.59 -13.40 -17.18
CA ASP A 170 7.60 -14.49 -18.18
C ASP A 170 7.91 -14.01 -19.61
N THR A 171 8.12 -12.70 -19.81
CA THR A 171 8.38 -12.15 -21.15
C THR A 171 9.86 -12.14 -21.50
N ASP A 172 10.21 -12.70 -22.66
CA ASP A 172 11.56 -12.55 -23.24
C ASP A 172 11.80 -11.11 -23.67
N ILE A 173 12.71 -10.44 -22.98
CA ILE A 173 13.08 -9.05 -23.28
C ILE A 173 14.16 -9.07 -24.36
N ALA A 174 13.75 -8.83 -25.60
CA ALA A 174 14.67 -8.77 -26.75
C ALA A 174 15.56 -7.50 -26.78
N ILE A 175 15.44 -6.60 -25.80
CA ILE A 175 16.18 -5.33 -25.78
C ILE A 175 17.58 -5.54 -25.16
N PRO A 176 18.67 -5.25 -25.88
CA PRO A 176 20.02 -5.37 -25.33
C PRO A 176 20.25 -4.42 -24.14
N GLN A 177 20.99 -4.89 -23.14
CA GLN A 177 21.24 -4.18 -21.88
C GLN A 177 21.83 -2.76 -22.04
N PRO A 178 22.78 -2.49 -22.95
CA PRO A 178 23.32 -1.14 -23.11
C PRO A 178 22.26 -0.10 -23.45
N TRP A 179 21.25 -0.48 -24.26
CA TRP A 179 20.15 0.39 -24.61
C TRP A 179 19.23 0.69 -23.43
N LEU A 180 18.97 -0.32 -22.58
CA LEU A 180 18.20 -0.13 -21.35
C LEU A 180 18.94 0.77 -20.35
N ILE A 181 20.26 0.66 -20.24
CA ILE A 181 21.08 1.56 -19.41
C ILE A 181 20.98 2.99 -19.94
N LEU A 182 21.20 3.19 -21.24
CA LEU A 182 21.09 4.51 -21.87
C LEU A 182 19.71 5.12 -21.67
N PHE A 183 18.65 4.33 -21.84
CA PHE A 183 17.27 4.77 -21.62
C PHE A 183 17.02 5.23 -20.17
N ASN A 184 17.49 4.45 -19.19
CA ASN A 184 17.42 4.83 -17.78
C ASN A 184 18.16 6.14 -17.49
N LEU A 185 19.35 6.34 -18.07
CA LEU A 185 20.13 7.57 -17.91
C LEU A 185 19.42 8.79 -18.50
N ILE A 186 18.79 8.64 -19.67
CA ILE A 186 18.00 9.71 -20.30
C ILE A 186 16.82 10.10 -19.39
N ILE A 187 16.05 9.12 -18.88
CA ILE A 187 14.93 9.40 -17.98
C ILE A 187 15.43 10.06 -16.69
N ALA A 188 16.54 9.57 -16.12
CA ALA A 188 17.12 10.14 -14.91
C ALA A 188 17.60 11.59 -15.10
N PHE A 189 18.19 11.91 -16.24
CA PHE A 189 18.61 13.26 -16.60
C PHE A 189 17.41 14.20 -16.73
N GLU A 190 16.37 13.79 -17.46
CA GLU A 190 15.14 14.56 -17.60
C GLU A 190 14.43 14.76 -16.25
N LEU A 191 14.40 13.72 -15.42
CA LEU A 191 13.87 13.78 -14.06
C LEU A 191 14.64 14.79 -13.21
N ALA A 192 15.98 14.78 -13.25
CA ALA A 192 16.81 15.73 -12.53
C ALA A 192 16.51 17.18 -12.92
N ARG A 193 16.33 17.45 -14.23
CA ARG A 193 15.92 18.78 -14.71
C ARG A 193 14.56 19.21 -14.20
N CYS A 194 13.58 18.29 -14.17
CA CYS A 194 12.26 18.56 -13.60
C CYS A 194 12.33 18.86 -12.09
N LEU A 195 13.15 18.10 -11.35
CA LEU A 195 13.30 18.22 -9.90
C LEU A 195 13.87 19.57 -9.46
N LEU A 196 14.75 20.18 -10.26
CA LEU A 196 15.28 21.52 -10.00
C LEU A 196 14.21 22.62 -10.00
N ASN A 197 13.09 22.39 -10.69
CA ASN A 197 12.02 23.38 -10.89
C ASN A 197 10.74 23.03 -10.13
N VAL A 198 10.82 22.15 -9.13
CA VAL A 198 9.64 21.70 -8.38
C VAL A 198 9.08 22.85 -7.53
N LYS A 199 7.82 23.18 -7.80
CA LYS A 199 7.04 24.19 -7.05
C LYS A 199 5.93 23.54 -6.24
N TRP A 200 5.38 24.33 -5.32
CA TRP A 200 4.19 23.95 -4.56
C TRP A 200 3.05 23.70 -5.54
N SER A 201 2.19 22.73 -5.22
CA SER A 201 1.07 22.39 -6.07
C SER A 201 -0.18 22.08 -5.22
N PRO A 202 -1.32 22.75 -5.49
CA PRO A 202 -2.57 22.44 -4.81
C PRO A 202 -3.07 21.03 -5.15
N ASP A 203 -2.76 20.52 -6.35
CA ASP A 203 -3.08 19.13 -6.72
C ASP A 203 -2.27 18.14 -5.87
N ALA A 204 -0.99 18.42 -5.62
CA ALA A 204 -0.18 17.59 -4.72
C ALA A 204 -0.71 17.64 -3.28
N HIS A 205 -1.23 18.79 -2.84
CA HIS A 205 -1.93 18.92 -1.57
C HIS A 205 -3.16 18.02 -1.48
N ASN A 206 -4.03 18.08 -2.49
CA ASN A 206 -5.23 17.24 -2.54
C ASN A 206 -4.88 15.76 -2.56
N VAL A 207 -3.90 15.35 -3.37
CA VAL A 207 -3.46 13.95 -3.45
C VAL A 207 -2.86 13.48 -2.14
N TYR A 208 -1.96 14.26 -1.53
CA TYR A 208 -1.34 13.90 -0.26
C TYR A 208 -2.39 13.78 0.85
N LYS A 209 -3.26 14.80 0.99
CA LYS A 209 -4.35 14.79 1.97
C LYS A 209 -5.27 13.58 1.75
N ALA A 210 -5.81 13.41 0.55
CA ALA A 210 -6.70 12.29 0.21
C ALA A 210 -6.01 10.93 0.42
N SER A 211 -4.72 10.82 0.15
CA SER A 211 -3.97 9.58 0.34
C SER A 211 -3.71 9.26 1.81
N CYS A 212 -3.41 10.26 2.64
CA CYS A 212 -3.39 10.13 4.12
C CYS A 212 -4.78 9.83 4.70
N GLU A 213 -5.83 10.14 3.96
CA GLU A 213 -7.20 10.04 4.41
C GLU A 213 -7.90 8.75 3.98
N MET A 214 -7.57 8.23 2.80
CA MET A 214 -8.24 7.11 2.13
C MET A 214 -7.31 5.93 1.85
N GLY A 215 -6.10 5.94 2.42
CA GLY A 215 -5.13 4.83 2.26
C GLY A 215 -4.52 4.75 0.86
N MET A 216 -4.25 5.91 0.23
CA MET A 216 -3.62 6.02 -1.09
C MET A 216 -4.44 5.52 -2.30
N PHE A 217 -5.73 5.24 -2.14
CA PHE A 217 -6.61 4.91 -3.27
C PHE A 217 -7.14 6.17 -3.97
N SER A 218 -7.06 6.23 -5.31
CA SER A 218 -7.96 7.13 -6.06
C SER A 218 -9.29 6.45 -6.09
N VAL A 219 -10.28 7.08 -5.49
CA VAL A 219 -11.65 6.65 -5.70
C VAL A 219 -12.33 7.77 -6.48
N PRO A 220 -12.83 7.53 -7.71
CA PRO A 220 -13.74 8.46 -8.34
C PRO A 220 -14.87 8.80 -7.37
N ASN A 221 -15.37 10.03 -7.43
CA ASN A 221 -16.51 10.42 -6.61
C ASN A 221 -17.78 9.77 -7.17
N VAL A 222 -17.97 8.48 -6.86
CA VAL A 222 -19.14 7.73 -7.26
C VAL A 222 -20.27 8.14 -6.31
N GLY A 223 -21.02 9.17 -6.71
CA GLY A 223 -22.22 9.61 -6.03
C GLY A 223 -23.41 8.71 -6.37
N GLY A 224 -24.40 8.63 -5.47
CA GLY A 224 -25.66 7.95 -5.77
C GLY A 224 -26.42 7.48 -4.54
N ARG A 225 -27.74 7.28 -4.70
CA ARG A 225 -28.63 6.83 -3.62
C ARG A 225 -28.22 5.46 -3.06
N TRP A 226 -27.75 4.55 -3.91
CA TRP A 226 -27.32 3.21 -3.50
C TRP A 226 -26.03 3.22 -2.67
N ILE A 227 -25.06 4.03 -3.08
CA ILE A 227 -23.78 4.18 -2.35
C ILE A 227 -24.02 4.82 -0.99
N GLN A 228 -24.88 5.82 -0.90
CA GLN A 228 -25.29 6.41 0.38
C GLN A 228 -26.02 5.41 1.28
N ARG A 229 -26.86 4.53 0.72
CA ARG A 229 -27.51 3.45 1.50
C ARG A 229 -26.49 2.44 2.02
N LEU A 230 -25.54 2.03 1.19
CA LEU A 230 -24.47 1.12 1.60
C LEU A 230 -23.60 1.73 2.70
N GLN A 231 -23.25 3.02 2.56
CA GLN A 231 -22.49 3.74 3.56
C GLN A 231 -23.23 3.82 4.90
N LYS A 232 -24.54 4.11 4.89
CA LYS A 232 -25.40 4.10 6.10
C LYS A 232 -25.47 2.70 6.71
N TYR A 233 -25.58 1.66 5.90
CA TYR A 233 -25.62 0.28 6.37
C TYR A 233 -24.31 -0.15 7.05
N LEU A 234 -23.18 0.33 6.55
CA LEU A 234 -21.84 0.08 7.09
C LEU A 234 -21.42 1.04 8.22
N HIS A 235 -22.23 2.04 8.56
CA HIS A 235 -21.93 2.94 9.67
C HIS A 235 -21.95 2.16 11.01
N PRO A 236 -20.97 2.37 11.93
CA PRO A 236 -19.91 3.39 11.93
C PRO A 236 -18.60 3.01 11.23
N THR A 237 -18.46 1.79 10.73
CA THR A 237 -17.22 1.32 10.07
C THR A 237 -16.87 2.16 8.84
N SER A 238 -17.87 2.59 8.07
CA SER A 238 -17.72 3.49 6.93
C SER A 238 -17.32 4.92 7.30
N PHE A 239 -17.40 5.33 8.58
CA PHE A 239 -17.13 6.70 9.01
C PHE A 239 -15.69 7.15 8.72
N PHE A 240 -14.71 6.26 8.94
CA PHE A 240 -13.29 6.60 8.79
C PHE A 240 -12.83 6.73 7.34
N MET A 241 -13.44 5.96 6.43
CA MET A 241 -13.14 6.00 4.98
C MET A 241 -14.14 6.87 4.20
N GLY A 242 -15.29 7.23 4.78
CA GLY A 242 -16.37 7.93 4.10
C GLY A 242 -16.92 7.14 2.91
N ASN A 243 -17.17 7.84 1.80
CA ASN A 243 -17.68 7.23 0.55
C ASN A 243 -16.66 6.30 -0.11
N ALA A 244 -15.38 6.41 0.25
CA ALA A 244 -14.31 5.64 -0.38
C ALA A 244 -14.48 4.13 -0.18
N LEU A 245 -14.92 3.68 1.01
CA LEU A 245 -15.14 2.26 1.26
C LEU A 245 -16.19 1.67 0.31
N SER A 246 -17.34 2.33 0.18
CA SER A 246 -18.42 1.87 -0.69
C SER A 246 -18.01 1.90 -2.16
N ALA A 247 -17.29 2.93 -2.59
CA ALA A 247 -16.84 3.04 -3.96
C ALA A 247 -15.71 2.06 -4.29
N ILE A 248 -14.78 1.76 -3.36
CA ILE A 248 -13.79 0.69 -3.51
C ILE A 248 -14.49 -0.66 -3.71
N LEU A 249 -15.49 -1.00 -2.88
CA LEU A 249 -16.22 -2.27 -3.02
C LEU A 249 -16.86 -2.40 -4.42
N VAL A 250 -17.49 -1.33 -4.92
CA VAL A 250 -18.10 -1.32 -6.27
C VAL A 250 -17.03 -1.43 -7.36
N LEU A 251 -15.92 -0.70 -7.23
CA LEU A 251 -14.84 -0.69 -8.22
C LEU A 251 -14.13 -2.05 -8.28
N LEU A 252 -13.94 -2.72 -7.14
CA LEU A 252 -13.36 -4.07 -7.12
C LEU A 252 -14.23 -5.06 -7.89
N ILE A 253 -15.55 -5.04 -7.68
CA ILE A 253 -16.49 -5.86 -8.43
C ILE A 253 -16.46 -5.51 -9.93
N ALA A 254 -16.45 -4.22 -10.27
CA ALA A 254 -16.35 -3.80 -11.67
C ALA A 254 -15.03 -4.25 -12.32
N SER A 255 -13.91 -4.11 -11.60
CA SER A 255 -12.59 -4.54 -12.09
C SER A 255 -12.53 -6.04 -12.31
N PHE A 256 -13.22 -6.84 -11.49
CA PHE A 256 -13.34 -8.28 -11.69
C PHE A 256 -14.00 -8.59 -13.03
N PHE A 257 -15.15 -7.99 -13.34
CA PHE A 257 -15.82 -8.22 -14.63
C PHE A 257 -14.99 -7.75 -15.82
N VAL A 258 -14.26 -6.64 -15.68
CA VAL A 258 -13.37 -6.15 -16.74
C VAL A 258 -12.21 -7.11 -16.98
N LEU A 259 -11.54 -7.57 -15.91
CA LEU A 259 -10.41 -8.50 -16.04
C LEU A 259 -10.88 -9.86 -16.53
N GLU A 260 -11.98 -10.38 -16.02
CA GLU A 260 -12.55 -11.65 -16.47
C GLU A 260 -13.01 -11.56 -17.93
N GLY A 261 -13.66 -10.45 -18.32
CA GLY A 261 -13.99 -10.19 -19.72
C GLY A 261 -12.75 -10.11 -20.60
N ALA A 262 -11.66 -9.50 -20.12
CA ALA A 262 -10.40 -9.46 -20.84
C ALA A 262 -9.74 -10.85 -20.98
N ASN A 263 -9.80 -11.69 -19.93
CA ASN A 263 -9.35 -13.08 -19.99
C ASN A 263 -10.08 -13.83 -21.10
N GLN A 264 -11.41 -13.71 -21.18
CA GLN A 264 -12.24 -14.41 -22.15
C GLN A 264 -12.08 -13.87 -23.58
N LEU A 265 -11.93 -12.55 -23.75
CA LEU A 265 -11.84 -11.91 -25.07
C LEU A 265 -10.43 -11.93 -25.66
N PHE A 266 -9.39 -11.85 -24.84
CA PHE A 266 -8.00 -11.69 -25.28
C PHE A 266 -7.08 -12.86 -24.88
N GLY A 267 -7.57 -13.85 -24.13
CA GLY A 267 -6.75 -14.98 -23.68
C GLY A 267 -5.63 -14.57 -22.71
N LEU A 268 -5.77 -13.43 -22.03
CA LEU A 268 -4.83 -12.98 -21.01
C LEU A 268 -5.12 -13.80 -19.75
N HIS A 269 -4.35 -14.82 -19.40
CA HIS A 269 -4.66 -15.72 -18.28
C HIS A 269 -4.43 -15.07 -16.89
N PHE A 270 -5.12 -13.98 -16.54
CA PHE A 270 -4.97 -13.33 -15.24
C PHE A 270 -5.66 -14.12 -14.11
N PRO A 271 -5.05 -14.25 -12.92
CA PRO A 271 -5.68 -14.90 -11.76
C PRO A 271 -6.70 -13.97 -11.07
N THR A 272 -7.82 -13.70 -11.75
CA THR A 272 -8.82 -12.67 -11.38
C THR A 272 -9.42 -12.87 -9.99
N LEU A 273 -9.84 -14.09 -9.64
CA LEU A 273 -10.41 -14.40 -8.33
C LEU A 273 -9.40 -14.23 -7.18
N ALA A 274 -8.14 -14.61 -7.40
CA ALA A 274 -7.09 -14.46 -6.41
C ALA A 274 -6.79 -12.99 -6.14
N LEU A 275 -6.68 -12.18 -7.20
CA LEU A 275 -6.51 -10.73 -7.10
C LEU A 275 -7.70 -10.07 -6.39
N LEU A 276 -8.93 -10.45 -6.75
CA LEU A 276 -10.12 -9.92 -6.10
C LEU A 276 -10.15 -10.28 -4.60
N SER A 277 -9.88 -11.54 -4.26
CA SER A 277 -9.80 -12.02 -2.88
C SER A 277 -8.81 -11.19 -2.05
N GLN A 278 -7.59 -11.00 -2.56
CA GLN A 278 -6.57 -10.18 -1.90
C GLN A 278 -7.02 -8.73 -1.70
N MET A 279 -7.59 -8.10 -2.72
CA MET A 279 -8.02 -6.69 -2.64
C MET A 279 -9.19 -6.49 -1.66
N LEU A 280 -10.07 -7.48 -1.51
CA LEU A 280 -11.13 -7.46 -0.51
C LEU A 280 -10.55 -7.56 0.92
N VAL A 281 -9.54 -8.41 1.14
CA VAL A 281 -8.83 -8.49 2.43
C VAL A 281 -8.08 -7.18 2.72
N ILE A 282 -7.42 -6.60 1.72
CA ILE A 282 -6.75 -5.29 1.83
C ILE A 282 -7.76 -4.19 2.22
N THR A 283 -8.96 -4.20 1.62
CA THR A 283 -10.03 -3.25 1.94
C THR A 283 -10.38 -3.28 3.43
N CYS A 284 -10.47 -4.46 4.04
CA CYS A 284 -10.67 -4.61 5.49
C CYS A 284 -9.54 -4.00 6.33
N ALA A 285 -8.28 -4.17 5.90
CA ALA A 285 -7.14 -3.61 6.61
C ALA A 285 -7.11 -2.07 6.51
N ILE A 286 -7.51 -1.49 5.37
CA ILE A 286 -7.55 -0.03 5.16
C ILE A 286 -8.56 0.67 6.07
N VAL A 287 -9.68 0.02 6.43
CA VAL A 287 -10.63 0.55 7.40
C VAL A 287 -9.93 0.89 8.72
N HIS A 288 -9.04 0.02 9.20
CA HIS A 288 -8.31 0.26 10.44
C HIS A 288 -7.11 1.17 10.28
N TRP A 289 -6.47 1.15 9.12
CA TRP A 289 -5.44 2.09 8.76
C TRP A 289 -5.94 3.54 8.86
N THR A 290 -7.06 3.83 8.19
CA THR A 290 -7.69 5.16 8.21
C THR A 290 -8.18 5.55 9.61
N ARG A 291 -8.69 4.59 10.39
CA ARG A 291 -9.04 4.81 11.80
C ARG A 291 -7.84 5.28 12.64
N ILE A 292 -6.68 4.62 12.53
CA ILE A 292 -5.48 4.97 13.31
C ILE A 292 -4.94 6.33 12.90
N GLN A 293 -5.02 6.68 11.60
CA GLN A 293 -4.55 7.97 11.10
C GLN A 293 -5.46 9.13 11.53
N ARG A 294 -6.75 8.90 11.74
CA ARG A 294 -7.75 9.94 12.02
C ARG A 294 -8.26 9.88 13.45
N PHE A 295 -7.39 10.11 14.44
CA PHE A 295 -7.82 10.14 15.84
C PHE A 295 -8.94 11.17 16.12
N LYS A 296 -8.87 12.36 15.52
CA LYS A 296 -9.93 13.39 15.63
C LYS A 296 -11.29 12.94 15.08
N ALA A 297 -11.29 12.02 14.11
CA ALA A 297 -12.54 11.47 13.59
C ALA A 297 -13.22 10.58 14.64
N PHE A 298 -12.46 9.87 15.48
CA PHE A 298 -13.03 9.13 16.59
C PHE A 298 -13.71 10.06 17.61
N GLU A 299 -13.09 11.18 17.98
CA GLU A 299 -13.70 12.16 18.91
C GLU A 299 -15.03 12.67 18.37
N LEU A 300 -15.07 13.04 17.08
CA LEU A 300 -16.32 13.45 16.44
C LEU A 300 -17.35 12.32 16.42
N LEU A 301 -16.93 11.09 16.09
CA LEU A 301 -17.82 9.93 16.07
C LEU A 301 -18.41 9.67 17.46
N TYR A 302 -17.63 9.84 18.53
CA TYR A 302 -18.06 9.69 19.92
C TYR A 302 -19.03 10.78 20.38
N LEU A 303 -18.95 11.99 19.82
CA LEU A 303 -19.86 13.09 20.12
C LEU A 303 -21.21 13.00 19.40
N LEU A 304 -21.36 12.10 18.42
CA LEU A 304 -22.62 11.98 17.67
C LEU A 304 -23.75 11.46 18.58
N PRO A 305 -24.97 12.00 18.46
CA PRO A 305 -26.14 11.59 19.26
C PRO A 305 -26.75 10.27 18.76
N THR A 306 -25.91 9.26 18.53
CA THR A 306 -26.27 7.95 17.94
C THR A 306 -26.04 6.78 18.91
N HIS A 307 -25.36 7.04 20.03
CA HIS A 307 -24.99 6.03 21.01
C HIS A 307 -24.91 6.66 22.40
N SER A 308 -25.18 5.87 23.44
CA SER A 308 -25.26 6.35 24.83
C SER A 308 -23.92 6.26 25.58
N GLY A 309 -22.85 5.79 24.93
CA GLY A 309 -21.52 5.68 25.53
C GLY A 309 -20.55 4.82 24.72
N LEU A 310 -19.30 4.74 25.18
CA LEU A 310 -18.19 4.08 24.47
C LEU A 310 -18.47 2.60 24.17
N GLN A 311 -19.08 1.88 25.11
CA GLN A 311 -19.35 0.46 24.96
C GLN A 311 -20.39 0.19 23.84
N GLU A 312 -21.39 1.05 23.71
CA GLU A 312 -22.38 0.93 22.64
C GLU A 312 -21.76 1.30 21.29
N LEU A 313 -20.89 2.31 21.24
CA LEU A 313 -20.14 2.64 20.04
C LEU A 313 -19.25 1.47 19.58
N ILE A 314 -18.54 0.81 20.51
CA ILE A 314 -17.74 -0.38 20.23
C ILE A 314 -18.63 -1.50 19.66
N ASN A 315 -19.79 -1.76 20.27
CA ASN A 315 -20.72 -2.77 19.78
C ASN A 315 -21.23 -2.46 18.37
N GLN A 316 -21.60 -1.21 18.10
CA GLN A 316 -22.05 -0.76 16.77
C GLN A 316 -20.92 -0.86 15.73
N PHE A 317 -19.70 -0.48 16.09
CA PHE A 317 -18.53 -0.61 15.20
C PHE A 317 -18.24 -2.07 14.84
N MET A 318 -18.26 -2.99 15.81
CA MET A 318 -18.09 -4.44 15.55
C MET A 318 -19.22 -5.01 14.69
N ARG A 319 -20.46 -4.55 14.87
CA ARG A 319 -21.60 -4.92 14.00
C ARG A 319 -21.37 -4.45 12.56
N GLY A 320 -20.86 -3.22 12.37
CA GLY A 320 -20.50 -2.70 11.06
C GLY A 320 -19.40 -3.51 10.37
N GLN A 321 -18.37 -3.93 11.11
CA GLN A 321 -17.33 -4.83 10.60
C GLN A 321 -17.86 -6.20 10.19
N ARG A 322 -18.76 -6.79 10.99
CA ARG A 322 -19.41 -8.07 10.62
C ARG A 322 -20.28 -7.95 9.38
N ARG A 323 -20.97 -6.81 9.20
CA ARG A 323 -21.70 -6.52 7.95
C ARG A 323 -20.76 -6.42 6.76
N LEU A 324 -19.63 -5.73 6.90
CA LEU A 324 -18.60 -5.66 5.86
C LEU A 324 -18.06 -7.04 5.50
N LEU A 325 -17.73 -7.85 6.50
CA LEU A 325 -17.27 -9.24 6.31
C LEU A 325 -18.30 -10.06 5.55
N ALA A 326 -19.58 -10.00 5.95
CA ALA A 326 -20.66 -10.71 5.27
C ALA A 326 -20.80 -10.28 3.80
N ILE A 327 -20.72 -8.96 3.51
CA ILE A 327 -20.77 -8.45 2.13
C ILE A 327 -19.60 -9.00 1.30
N ILE A 328 -18.38 -8.97 1.85
CA ILE A 328 -17.17 -9.47 1.17
C ILE A 328 -17.28 -10.97 0.88
N THR A 329 -17.71 -11.76 1.87
CA THR A 329 -17.82 -13.22 1.74
C THR A 329 -18.91 -13.62 0.76
N VAL A 330 -20.08 -12.99 0.82
CA VAL A 330 -21.16 -13.26 -0.15
C VAL A 330 -20.71 -12.84 -1.55
N CYS A 331 -20.03 -11.70 -1.68
CA CYS A 331 -19.52 -11.23 -2.96
C CYS A 331 -18.53 -12.22 -3.59
N ILE A 332 -17.51 -12.65 -2.85
CA ILE A 332 -16.51 -13.58 -3.40
C ILE A 332 -17.10 -14.95 -3.68
N ALA A 333 -18.03 -15.44 -2.83
CA ALA A 333 -18.71 -16.72 -3.05
C ALA A 333 -19.54 -16.70 -4.34
N LEU A 334 -20.30 -15.63 -4.56
CA LEU A 334 -21.12 -15.47 -5.77
C LEU A 334 -20.24 -15.35 -7.02
N LEU A 335 -19.18 -14.56 -6.98
CA LEU A 335 -18.30 -14.37 -8.14
C LEU A 335 -17.49 -15.62 -8.45
N ALA A 336 -16.98 -16.33 -7.43
CA ALA A 336 -16.29 -17.61 -7.60
C ALA A 336 -17.22 -18.71 -8.16
N ALA A 337 -18.46 -18.79 -7.67
CA ALA A 337 -19.48 -19.70 -8.20
C ALA A 337 -19.91 -19.32 -9.63
N LEU A 338 -19.95 -18.03 -9.96
CA LEU A 338 -20.21 -17.59 -11.33
C LEU A 338 -19.10 -18.02 -12.27
N THR A 339 -17.82 -17.83 -11.89
CA THR A 339 -16.66 -18.25 -12.70
C THR A 339 -16.56 -19.75 -12.88
N SER A 340 -16.97 -20.55 -11.89
CA SER A 340 -16.97 -22.02 -12.03
C SER A 340 -17.93 -22.53 -13.10
N LEU A 341 -18.87 -21.70 -13.58
CA LEU A 341 -19.74 -22.06 -14.71
C LEU A 341 -19.02 -22.01 -16.07
N TRP A 342 -17.94 -21.24 -16.17
CA TRP A 342 -17.22 -20.97 -17.42
C TRP A 342 -15.83 -21.59 -17.44
N ILE A 343 -15.21 -21.76 -16.25
CA ILE A 343 -13.90 -22.38 -16.07
C ILE A 343 -14.12 -23.80 -15.50
N PRO A 344 -14.13 -24.84 -16.35
CA PRO A 344 -14.40 -26.21 -15.91
C PRO A 344 -13.32 -26.79 -14.98
N GLU A 345 -12.13 -26.17 -14.97
CA GLU A 345 -11.03 -26.52 -14.07
C GLU A 345 -11.28 -26.10 -12.62
N LEU A 346 -12.21 -25.16 -12.37
CA LEU A 346 -12.51 -24.66 -11.04
C LEU A 346 -13.50 -25.60 -10.35
N SER A 347 -13.00 -26.45 -9.45
CA SER A 347 -13.84 -27.39 -8.71
C SER A 347 -14.71 -26.67 -7.68
N LYS A 348 -15.75 -27.36 -7.19
CA LYS A 348 -16.56 -26.86 -6.07
C LYS A 348 -15.72 -26.64 -4.80
N VAL A 349 -14.68 -27.45 -4.62
CA VAL A 349 -13.78 -27.36 -3.46
C VAL A 349 -12.90 -26.12 -3.58
N ASP A 350 -12.45 -25.76 -4.77
CA ASP A 350 -11.72 -24.50 -5.02
C ASP A 350 -12.58 -23.28 -4.67
N VAL A 351 -13.86 -23.28 -5.08
CA VAL A 351 -14.81 -22.19 -4.74
C VAL A 351 -14.94 -22.03 -3.21
N ILE A 352 -15.06 -23.15 -2.49
CA ILE A 352 -15.14 -23.13 -1.02
C ILE A 352 -13.80 -22.66 -0.43
N HIS A 353 -12.67 -23.16 -0.92
CA HIS A 353 -11.34 -22.80 -0.45
C HIS A 353 -11.06 -21.30 -0.64
N ILE A 354 -11.37 -20.73 -1.81
CA ILE A 354 -11.25 -19.30 -2.10
C ILE A 354 -12.13 -18.48 -1.15
N THR A 355 -13.38 -18.90 -0.96
CA THR A 355 -14.35 -18.19 -0.11
C THR A 355 -13.92 -18.20 1.35
N LEU A 356 -13.56 -19.36 1.90
CA LEU A 356 -13.08 -19.50 3.27
C LEU A 356 -11.75 -18.77 3.49
N SER A 357 -10.84 -18.83 2.51
CA SER A 357 -9.57 -18.11 2.57
C SER A 357 -9.75 -16.60 2.65
N THR A 358 -10.69 -16.09 1.84
CA THR A 358 -11.05 -14.67 1.87
C THR A 358 -11.73 -14.30 3.19
N TYR A 359 -12.61 -15.16 3.72
CA TYR A 359 -13.28 -14.94 5.00
C TYR A 359 -12.29 -14.82 6.14
N TRP A 360 -11.44 -15.82 6.36
CA TRP A 360 -10.52 -15.80 7.50
C TRP A 360 -9.48 -14.68 7.36
N GLY A 361 -9.01 -14.40 6.13
CA GLY A 361 -8.09 -13.29 5.88
C GLY A 361 -8.71 -11.94 6.23
N ALA A 362 -9.94 -11.69 5.77
CA ALA A 362 -10.68 -10.46 6.06
C ALA A 362 -11.00 -10.34 7.56
N ALA A 363 -11.44 -11.43 8.20
CA ALA A 363 -11.76 -11.47 9.62
C ALA A 363 -10.52 -11.24 10.50
N LEU A 364 -9.37 -11.86 10.18
CA LEU A 364 -8.10 -11.59 10.87
C LEU A 364 -7.66 -10.14 10.68
N ALA A 365 -7.74 -9.60 9.46
CA ALA A 365 -7.39 -8.20 9.20
C ALA A 365 -8.24 -7.22 10.03
N LEU A 366 -9.55 -7.46 10.14
CA LEU A 366 -10.46 -6.67 10.99
C LEU A 366 -10.18 -6.88 12.50
N GLY A 367 -9.93 -8.12 12.92
CA GLY A 367 -9.67 -8.47 14.31
C GLY A 367 -8.36 -7.87 14.83
N LEU A 368 -7.25 -8.14 14.13
CA LEU A 368 -5.94 -7.56 14.45
C LEU A 368 -5.94 -6.05 14.27
N GLY A 369 -6.57 -5.54 13.20
CA GLY A 369 -6.75 -4.10 13.00
C GLY A 369 -7.46 -3.44 14.18
N SER A 370 -8.45 -4.10 14.79
CA SER A 370 -9.13 -3.61 15.99
C SER A 370 -8.21 -3.49 17.20
N MET A 371 -7.21 -4.37 17.32
CA MET A 371 -6.21 -4.37 18.40
C MET A 371 -5.10 -3.33 18.18
N CYS A 372 -4.87 -2.90 16.94
CA CYS A 372 -3.81 -1.95 16.59
C CYS A 372 -4.11 -0.55 17.13
N GLN A 373 -3.14 0.02 17.85
CA GLN A 373 -3.14 1.36 18.41
C GLN A 373 -2.14 2.29 17.71
N LYS A 374 -1.10 1.70 17.12
CA LYS A 374 -0.01 2.42 16.45
C LYS A 374 0.05 2.01 14.98
N VAL A 375 0.59 2.89 14.14
CA VAL A 375 0.69 2.68 12.69
C VAL A 375 1.52 1.45 12.35
N TRP A 376 2.66 1.24 13.02
CA TRP A 376 3.50 0.07 12.75
C TRP A 376 2.77 -1.26 13.04
N GLN A 377 1.81 -1.27 13.97
CA GLN A 377 1.02 -2.47 14.27
C GLN A 377 0.06 -2.79 13.13
N ILE A 378 -0.56 -1.78 12.51
CA ILE A 378 -1.41 -2.00 11.34
C ILE A 378 -0.57 -2.39 10.11
N SER A 379 0.63 -1.84 9.94
CA SER A 379 1.59 -2.33 8.94
C SER A 379 1.92 -3.81 9.16
N LEU A 380 2.13 -4.24 10.41
CA LEU A 380 2.35 -5.65 10.75
C LEU A 380 1.10 -6.51 10.50
N SER A 381 -0.10 -5.97 10.64
CA SER A 381 -1.32 -6.71 10.30
C SER A 381 -1.46 -6.99 8.80
N MET A 382 -0.80 -6.22 7.92
CA MET A 382 -0.81 -6.48 6.47
C MET A 382 -0.10 -7.78 6.10
N PHE A 383 0.71 -8.37 6.98
CA PHE A 383 1.24 -9.73 6.77
C PHE A 383 0.13 -10.78 6.70
N VAL A 384 -1.05 -10.52 7.25
CA VAL A 384 -2.23 -11.37 7.03
C VAL A 384 -2.59 -11.45 5.55
N VAL A 385 -2.48 -10.35 4.80
CA VAL A 385 -2.74 -10.33 3.35
C VAL A 385 -1.72 -11.22 2.63
N ALA A 386 -0.43 -11.10 2.98
CA ALA A 386 0.62 -11.94 2.41
C ALA A 386 0.41 -13.43 2.75
N GLY A 387 0.11 -13.74 4.01
CA GLY A 387 -0.17 -15.10 4.46
C GLY A 387 -1.41 -15.69 3.77
N GLN A 388 -2.48 -14.90 3.63
CA GLN A 388 -3.69 -15.30 2.91
C GLN A 388 -3.42 -15.52 1.42
N SER A 389 -2.65 -14.64 0.78
CA SER A 389 -2.25 -14.79 -0.62
C SER A 389 -1.45 -16.07 -0.84
N LEU A 390 -0.48 -16.36 0.03
CA LEU A 390 0.33 -17.58 -0.04
C LEU A 390 -0.54 -18.82 0.17
N TRP A 391 -1.38 -18.81 1.19
CA TRP A 391 -2.30 -19.92 1.49
C TRP A 391 -3.23 -20.22 0.32
N LEU A 392 -3.87 -19.19 -0.23
CA LEU A 392 -4.77 -19.30 -1.37
C LEU A 392 -4.04 -19.82 -2.62
N GLY A 393 -2.89 -19.22 -2.96
CA GLY A 393 -2.15 -19.57 -4.16
C GLY A 393 -1.57 -20.98 -4.11
N MET A 394 -1.03 -21.39 -2.95
CA MET A 394 -0.53 -22.75 -2.77
C MET A 394 -1.67 -23.78 -2.76
N GLY A 395 -2.80 -23.46 -2.14
CA GLY A 395 -3.98 -24.33 -2.10
C GLY A 395 -4.51 -24.62 -3.50
N ILE A 396 -4.81 -23.57 -4.28
CA ILE A 396 -5.31 -23.71 -5.65
C ILE A 396 -4.33 -24.53 -6.51
N LYS A 397 -3.03 -24.21 -6.44
CA LYS A 397 -2.01 -24.93 -7.23
C LYS A 397 -1.88 -26.41 -6.84
N HIS A 398 -2.05 -26.75 -5.57
CA HIS A 398 -1.97 -28.14 -5.12
C HIS A 398 -3.19 -28.94 -5.57
N MET A 399 -4.39 -28.36 -5.40
CA MET A 399 -5.65 -29.01 -5.79
C MET A 399 -5.76 -29.15 -7.31
N SER A 400 -5.33 -28.15 -8.08
CA SER A 400 -5.29 -28.24 -9.56
C SER A 400 -4.38 -29.36 -10.07
N ASN A 401 -3.35 -29.73 -9.30
CA ASN A 401 -2.42 -30.81 -9.64
C ASN A 401 -2.91 -32.20 -9.18
N GLY A 402 -4.16 -32.33 -8.72
CA GLY A 402 -4.72 -33.58 -8.21
C GLY A 402 -4.21 -33.97 -6.81
N GLY A 403 -3.68 -33.01 -6.05
CA GLY A 403 -3.24 -33.22 -4.67
C GLY A 403 -4.41 -33.37 -3.69
N ASP A 404 -4.11 -33.81 -2.46
CA ASP A 404 -5.14 -34.00 -1.42
C ASP A 404 -5.69 -32.65 -0.93
N GLU A 405 -7.01 -32.50 -1.01
CA GLU A 405 -7.76 -31.31 -0.65
C GLU A 405 -7.97 -31.18 0.87
N SER A 406 -7.87 -32.30 1.60
CA SER A 406 -8.26 -32.40 3.02
C SER A 406 -7.48 -31.43 3.92
N LEU A 407 -6.18 -31.30 3.69
CA LEU A 407 -5.27 -30.45 4.47
C LEU A 407 -5.64 -28.96 4.33
N TRP A 408 -5.94 -28.53 3.11
CA TRP A 408 -6.29 -27.13 2.82
C TRP A 408 -7.64 -26.74 3.41
N MET A 409 -8.60 -27.66 3.39
CA MET A 409 -9.92 -27.46 3.98
C MET A 409 -9.86 -27.46 5.51
N MET A 410 -9.11 -28.39 6.12
CA MET A 410 -8.89 -28.42 7.57
C MET A 410 -8.16 -27.15 8.03
N GLY A 411 -7.13 -26.72 7.30
CA GLY A 411 -6.40 -25.49 7.60
C GLY A 411 -7.30 -24.25 7.52
N ASN A 412 -8.22 -24.18 6.54
CA ASN A 412 -9.22 -23.11 6.48
C ASN A 412 -10.14 -23.07 7.70
N VAL A 413 -10.58 -24.23 8.20
CA VAL A 413 -11.42 -24.30 9.41
C VAL A 413 -10.66 -23.81 10.65
N ILE A 414 -9.40 -24.22 10.81
CA ILE A 414 -8.54 -23.77 11.92
C ILE A 414 -8.32 -22.26 11.84
N LEU A 415 -7.96 -21.75 10.67
CA LEU A 415 -7.72 -20.31 10.44
C LEU A 415 -8.99 -19.49 10.65
N LEU A 416 -10.16 -20.01 10.28
CA LEU A 416 -11.46 -19.38 10.55
C LEU A 416 -11.71 -19.26 12.05
N MET A 417 -11.46 -20.33 12.83
CA MET A 417 -11.59 -20.27 14.29
C MET A 417 -10.64 -19.22 14.90
N LEU A 418 -9.39 -19.18 14.45
CA LEU A 418 -8.42 -18.16 14.88
C LEU A 418 -8.88 -16.74 14.52
N ALA A 419 -9.49 -16.57 13.34
CA ALA A 419 -10.02 -15.29 12.90
C ALA A 419 -11.18 -14.78 13.76
N GLU A 420 -12.11 -15.67 14.15
CA GLU A 420 -13.20 -15.33 15.06
C GLU A 420 -12.70 -14.98 16.46
N VAL A 421 -11.72 -15.73 16.98
CA VAL A 421 -11.06 -15.40 18.25
C VAL A 421 -10.40 -14.02 18.17
N ALA A 422 -9.70 -13.72 17.07
CA ALA A 422 -9.09 -12.41 16.86
C ALA A 422 -10.12 -11.27 16.82
N LEU A 423 -11.28 -11.46 16.17
CA LEU A 423 -12.38 -10.49 16.19
C LEU A 423 -12.94 -10.28 17.60
N TRP A 424 -13.10 -11.36 18.36
CA TRP A 424 -13.59 -11.30 19.74
C TRP A 424 -12.62 -10.58 20.69
N ILE A 425 -11.32 -10.88 20.59
CA ILE A 425 -10.28 -10.16 21.34
C ILE A 425 -10.20 -8.70 20.87
N GLY A 426 -10.27 -8.48 19.56
CA GLY A 426 -10.24 -7.16 18.93
C GLY A 426 -11.30 -6.22 19.48
N LYS A 427 -12.52 -6.71 19.70
CA LYS A 427 -13.60 -5.96 20.36
C LYS A 427 -13.20 -5.42 21.74
N ARG A 428 -12.43 -6.19 22.52
CA ARG A 428 -12.02 -5.81 23.89
C ARG A 428 -10.88 -4.79 23.89
N GLN A 429 -10.04 -4.82 22.87
CA GLN A 429 -8.87 -3.93 22.74
C GLN A 429 -9.20 -2.62 21.98
N LEU A 430 -10.30 -2.58 21.24
CA LEU A 430 -10.73 -1.42 20.48
C LEU A 430 -10.90 -0.20 21.41
N TRP A 431 -10.16 0.89 21.09
CA TRP A 431 -10.13 2.15 21.86
C TRP A 431 -9.83 2.01 23.36
N LYS A 432 -9.07 0.97 23.76
CA LYS A 432 -8.67 0.78 25.16
C LYS A 432 -7.90 1.97 25.74
N GLN A 433 -7.21 2.74 24.90
CA GLN A 433 -6.48 3.96 25.29
C GLN A 433 -7.39 5.10 25.78
N MET A 434 -8.69 5.01 25.49
CA MET A 434 -9.69 6.04 25.78
C MET A 434 -10.53 5.71 27.03
N LYS A 435 -10.29 4.54 27.63
CA LYS A 435 -10.78 4.17 28.95
C LYS A 435 -9.78 4.63 29.99
#